data_AF-A0A7C3J8D5-F1
#
_entry.id   AF-A0A7C3J8D5-F1
#
_cell.length_a   1.000
_cell.length_b   1.000
_cell.length_c   1.000
_cell.angle_alpha   90.00
_cell.angle_beta   90.00
_cell.angle_gamma   90.00
#
_symmetry.space_group_name_H-M   'P 1'
#
loop_
_entity.id
_entity.type
_entity.pdbx_description
1 polymer ?
#
loop_
_entity_poly.entity_id
_entity_poly.type
_entity_poly.pdbx_seq_one_letter_code
_entity_poly.pdbx_strand_id
1 'polypeptide(L)'
;MAAPSMNALAERVAGRGVGSIFLYTNEAHPGEIYPHLTSLEQKLRHACDLRDVLGVTRPILVDSLDGACHRAYGSMPNMTWIFNRSGQPIYKSDWTNMESVANAIDYFLDVAERRRGKEKLAPFRVERLDYRTQNQEAFYKGLERNGPKAVEEFRKAFG
;
A
#
# COMPACT_ATOMS: atom_id res chain seq x y z
N MET A 1 8.88 7.63 -2.74
CA MET A 1 7.51 7.25 -3.13
C MET A 1 7.51 5.80 -3.59
N ALA A 2 6.56 4.97 -3.14
CA ALA A 2 6.56 3.52 -3.38
C ALA A 2 5.88 3.09 -4.70
N ALA A 3 5.19 4.00 -5.40
CA ALA A 3 4.38 3.62 -6.56
C ALA A 3 5.19 2.97 -7.71
N PRO A 4 6.30 3.56 -8.21
CA PRO A 4 7.07 2.95 -9.30
C PRO A 4 7.68 1.60 -8.92
N SER A 5 8.22 1.48 -7.70
CA SER A 5 8.84 0.23 -7.25
C SER A 5 7.81 -0.88 -7.04
N MET A 6 6.60 -0.54 -6.58
CA MET A 6 5.51 -1.51 -6.44
C MET A 6 4.91 -1.93 -7.79
N ASN A 7 4.89 -1.06 -8.80
CA ASN A 7 4.49 -1.45 -10.16
C ASN A 7 5.47 -2.48 -10.75
N ALA A 8 6.78 -2.21 -10.66
CA ALA A 8 7.80 -3.13 -11.12
C ALA A 8 7.72 -4.49 -10.40
N LEU A 9 7.46 -4.47 -9.09
CA LEU A 9 7.23 -5.70 -8.33
C LEU A 9 6.00 -6.46 -8.85
N ALA A 10 4.87 -5.78 -9.07
CA ALA A 10 3.65 -6.39 -9.56
C ALA A 10 3.83 -7.06 -10.92
N GLU A 11 4.50 -6.40 -11.87
CA GLU A 11 4.84 -6.97 -13.18
C GLU A 11 5.71 -8.22 -13.04
N ARG A 12 6.75 -8.16 -12.19
CA ARG A 12 7.67 -9.28 -11.95
C ARG A 12 6.97 -10.52 -11.40
N VAL A 13 5.95 -10.36 -10.56
CA VAL A 13 5.28 -11.48 -9.88
C VAL A 13 4.00 -11.95 -10.57
N ALA A 14 3.46 -11.19 -11.52
CA ALA A 14 2.21 -11.51 -12.22
C ALA A 14 2.26 -12.90 -12.89
N GLY A 15 3.37 -13.22 -13.56
CA GLY A 15 3.58 -14.53 -14.21
C GLY A 15 3.73 -15.72 -13.25
N ARG A 16 3.83 -15.46 -11.94
CA ARG A 16 3.97 -16.49 -10.89
C ARG A 16 2.65 -16.74 -10.13
N GLY A 17 1.53 -16.27 -10.69
CA GLY A 17 0.20 -16.47 -10.10
C GLY A 17 -0.12 -15.53 -8.94
N VAL A 18 0.53 -14.36 -8.89
CA VAL A 18 0.29 -13.32 -7.88
C VAL A 18 -0.44 -12.15 -8.51
N GLY A 19 -1.68 -11.90 -8.05
CA GLY A 19 -2.43 -10.69 -8.41
C GLY A 19 -2.02 -9.51 -7.52
N SER A 20 -2.08 -8.29 -8.08
CA SER A 20 -1.80 -7.05 -7.34
C SER A 20 -2.85 -5.99 -7.66
N ILE A 21 -3.30 -5.29 -6.63
CA ILE A 21 -4.20 -4.14 -6.73
C ILE A 21 -3.63 -2.98 -5.90
N PHE A 22 -4.12 -1.78 -6.15
CA PHE A 22 -4.00 -0.64 -5.25
C PHE A 22 -5.39 -0.29 -4.70
N LEU A 23 -5.55 -0.22 -3.39
CA LEU A 23 -6.81 0.20 -2.77
C LEU A 23 -6.69 1.69 -2.39
N TYR A 24 -7.43 2.55 -3.09
CA TYR A 24 -7.53 3.97 -2.79
C TYR A 24 -8.46 4.18 -1.60
N THR A 25 -7.90 4.62 -0.47
CA THR A 25 -8.63 4.89 0.77
C THR A 25 -8.86 6.40 0.96
N ASN A 26 -8.67 6.93 2.17
CA ASN A 26 -8.84 8.35 2.46
C ASN A 26 -7.49 9.08 2.41
N GLU A 27 -7.53 10.38 2.12
CA GLU A 27 -6.34 11.22 2.11
C GLU A 27 -5.61 11.15 3.45
N ALA A 28 -4.33 10.77 3.41
CA ALA A 28 -3.49 10.63 4.60
C ALA A 28 -3.27 11.99 5.30
N HIS A 29 -3.11 13.03 4.49
CA HIS A 29 -2.86 14.41 4.91
C HIS A 29 -3.73 15.34 4.05
N PRO A 30 -5.03 15.51 4.34
CA PRO A 30 -5.91 16.36 3.53
C PRO A 30 -5.42 17.81 3.49
N GLY A 31 -5.22 18.35 2.29
CA GLY A 31 -4.69 19.68 2.03
C GLY A 31 -5.62 20.52 1.17
N GLU A 32 -5.11 21.60 0.60
CA GLU A 32 -5.88 22.49 -0.26
C GLU A 32 -6.19 21.84 -1.62
N ILE A 33 -5.28 21.03 -2.15
CA ILE A 33 -5.40 20.43 -3.48
C ILE A 33 -6.17 19.11 -3.43
N TYR A 34 -5.88 18.29 -2.42
CA TYR A 34 -6.57 17.04 -2.08
C TYR A 34 -7.20 17.19 -0.69
N PRO A 35 -8.37 17.85 -0.58
CA PRO A 35 -9.04 18.06 0.70
C PRO A 35 -9.74 16.79 1.18
N HIS A 36 -10.35 16.89 2.36
CA HIS A 36 -11.20 15.81 2.88
C HIS A 36 -12.27 15.41 1.86
N LEU A 37 -12.44 14.09 1.71
CA LEU A 37 -13.36 13.48 0.76
C LEU A 37 -14.81 13.60 1.26
N THR A 38 -15.63 14.31 0.50
CA THR A 38 -17.05 14.57 0.83
C THR A 38 -18.03 13.87 -0.11
N SER A 39 -17.54 13.30 -1.22
CA SER A 39 -18.35 12.54 -2.18
C SER A 39 -17.55 11.44 -2.86
N LEU A 40 -18.24 10.41 -3.37
CA LEU A 40 -17.61 9.33 -4.13
C LEU A 40 -17.03 9.83 -5.47
N GLU A 41 -17.70 10.78 -6.12
CA GLU A 41 -17.20 11.43 -7.34
C GLU A 41 -15.86 12.11 -7.10
N GLN A 42 -15.75 12.88 -6.01
CA GLN A 42 -14.50 13.51 -5.61
C GLN A 42 -13.40 12.46 -5.38
N LYS A 43 -13.71 11.39 -4.64
CA LYS A 43 -12.78 10.29 -4.35
C LYS A 43 -12.29 9.60 -5.63
N LEU A 44 -13.18 9.37 -6.59
CA LEU A 44 -12.83 8.81 -7.90
C LEU A 44 -11.89 9.72 -8.69
N ARG A 45 -12.12 11.04 -8.68
CA ARG A 45 -11.19 12.01 -9.31
C ARG A 45 -9.81 11.96 -8.69
N HIS A 46 -9.71 11.99 -7.36
CA HIS A 46 -8.40 11.92 -6.69
C HIS A 46 -7.69 10.57 -6.94
N ALA A 47 -8.44 9.47 -7.05
CA ALA A 47 -7.87 8.17 -7.44
C ALA A 47 -7.30 8.18 -8.87
N CYS A 48 -7.97 8.85 -9.81
CA CYS A 48 -7.45 9.06 -11.17
C CYS A 48 -6.22 9.97 -11.15
N ASP A 49 -6.23 11.06 -10.38
CA ASP A 49 -5.08 11.94 -10.25
C ASP A 49 -3.87 11.19 -9.68
N LEU A 50 -4.07 10.36 -8.64
CA LEU A 50 -3.02 9.51 -8.09
C LEU A 50 -2.44 8.56 -9.15
N ARG A 51 -3.28 7.96 -9.99
CA ARG A 51 -2.83 7.13 -11.12
C ARG A 51 -1.90 7.93 -12.04
N ASP A 52 -2.34 9.11 -12.46
CA ASP A 52 -1.64 9.90 -13.47
C ASP A 52 -0.37 10.55 -12.92
N VAL A 53 -0.42 11.03 -11.68
CA VAL A 53 0.68 11.75 -11.02
C VAL A 53 1.75 10.80 -10.49
N LEU A 54 1.37 9.62 -9.99
CA LEU A 54 2.31 8.63 -9.45
C LEU A 54 2.60 7.47 -10.42
N GLY A 55 1.94 7.45 -11.57
CA GLY A 55 2.09 6.43 -12.59
C GLY A 55 1.65 5.05 -12.13
N VAL A 56 0.62 4.91 -11.30
CA VAL A 56 0.16 3.59 -10.81
C VAL A 56 -0.42 2.77 -11.96
N THR A 57 0.17 1.62 -12.25
CA THR A 57 -0.25 0.73 -13.36
C THR A 57 -1.13 -0.44 -12.89
N ARG A 58 -1.14 -0.72 -11.59
CA ARG A 58 -1.98 -1.76 -10.99
C ARG A 58 -3.45 -1.34 -11.01
N PRO A 59 -4.41 -2.29 -11.11
CA PRO A 59 -5.83 -1.98 -10.93
C PRO A 59 -6.08 -1.22 -9.62
N ILE A 60 -6.71 -0.05 -9.73
CA ILE A 60 -7.09 0.77 -8.57
C ILE A 60 -8.53 0.45 -8.21
N LEU A 61 -8.73 -0.07 -7.01
CA LEU A 61 -10.05 -0.17 -6.39
C LEU A 61 -10.23 1.02 -5.46
N VAL A 62 -11.44 1.57 -5.41
CA VAL A 62 -11.75 2.72 -4.56
C VAL A 62 -12.61 2.25 -3.40
N ASP A 63 -12.17 2.52 -2.18
CA ASP A 63 -12.94 2.23 -0.97
C ASP A 63 -14.20 3.11 -0.92
N SER A 64 -15.20 2.62 -0.20
CA SER A 64 -16.38 3.37 0.24
C SER A 64 -16.03 4.78 0.76
N LEU A 65 -16.96 5.72 0.63
CA LEU A 65 -16.75 7.10 1.05
C LEU A 65 -16.46 7.21 2.56
N ASP A 66 -17.14 6.40 3.36
CA ASP A 66 -16.90 6.36 4.80
C ASP A 66 -15.58 5.66 5.14
N GLY A 67 -14.95 4.90 4.24
CA GLY A 67 -13.66 4.25 4.48
C GLY A 67 -13.77 2.91 5.21
N ALA A 68 -14.81 2.13 4.91
CA ALA A 68 -15.09 0.84 5.54
C ALA A 68 -13.91 -0.14 5.41
N CYS A 69 -13.30 -0.29 4.23
CA CYS A 69 -12.13 -1.16 4.07
C CYS A 69 -10.92 -0.58 4.81
N HIS A 70 -10.69 0.74 4.72
CA HIS A 70 -9.56 1.38 5.40
C HIS A 70 -9.57 1.11 6.90
N ARG A 71 -10.74 1.25 7.54
CA ARG A 71 -10.94 0.92 8.97
C ARG A 71 -10.76 -0.56 9.26
N ALA A 72 -11.36 -1.43 8.45
CA ALA A 72 -11.30 -2.88 8.67
C ALA A 72 -9.87 -3.44 8.59
N TYR A 73 -9.02 -2.81 7.77
CA TYR A 73 -7.67 -3.29 7.49
C TYR A 73 -6.54 -2.50 8.18
N GLY A 74 -6.85 -1.60 9.12
CA GLY A 74 -5.88 -1.02 10.06
C GLY A 74 -5.69 0.50 10.03
N SER A 75 -6.38 1.24 9.16
CA SER A 75 -6.42 2.71 9.13
C SER A 75 -5.10 3.46 8.85
N MET A 76 -3.99 2.78 8.53
CA MET A 76 -2.73 3.46 8.15
C MET A 76 -2.70 3.82 6.66
N PRO A 77 -2.01 4.90 6.24
CA PRO A 77 -2.17 5.50 4.90
C PRO A 77 -1.45 4.76 3.76
N ASN A 78 -0.59 3.78 4.04
CA ASN A 78 0.20 3.08 3.01
C ASN A 78 0.49 1.63 3.41
N MET A 79 -0.51 0.91 3.92
CA MET A 79 -0.36 -0.50 4.33
C MET A 79 -0.25 -1.45 3.14
N THR A 80 0.36 -2.61 3.37
CA THR A 80 0.29 -3.75 2.44
C THR A 80 -0.28 -4.97 3.15
N TRP A 81 -1.16 -5.68 2.46
CA TRP A 81 -1.64 -7.01 2.84
C TRP A 81 -1.35 -8.00 1.71
N ILE A 82 -1.03 -9.26 2.05
CA ILE A 82 -1.01 -10.37 1.10
C ILE A 82 -2.01 -11.41 1.59
N PHE A 83 -2.84 -11.86 0.66
CA PHE A 83 -3.82 -12.93 0.89
C PHE A 83 -3.40 -14.16 0.09
N ASN A 84 -3.58 -15.33 0.67
CA ASN A 84 -3.47 -16.57 -0.10
C ASN A 84 -4.72 -16.80 -0.97
N ARG A 85 -4.72 -17.87 -1.77
CA ARG A 85 -5.85 -18.23 -2.66
C ARG A 85 -7.16 -18.57 -1.95
N SER A 86 -7.14 -18.87 -0.64
CA SER A 86 -8.35 -19.05 0.17
C SER A 86 -8.83 -17.77 0.85
N GLY A 87 -8.22 -16.62 0.54
CA GLY A 87 -8.58 -15.32 1.12
C GLY A 87 -8.06 -15.11 2.53
N GLN A 88 -7.13 -15.94 3.02
CA GLN A 88 -6.54 -15.77 4.35
C GLN A 88 -5.40 -14.75 4.28
N PRO A 89 -5.35 -13.78 5.20
CA PRO A 89 -4.18 -12.92 5.36
C PRO A 89 -2.96 -13.73 5.77
N ILE A 90 -1.87 -13.58 5.02
CA ILE A 90 -0.58 -14.24 5.30
C ILE A 90 0.56 -13.24 5.52
N TYR A 91 0.34 -11.97 5.18
CA TYR A 91 1.27 -10.87 5.43
C TYR A 91 0.48 -9.60 5.68
N LYS A 92 0.92 -8.81 6.67
CA LYS A 92 0.46 -7.45 6.94
C LYS A 92 1.70 -6.60 7.21
N SER A 93 1.73 -5.41 6.61
CA SER A 93 2.67 -4.35 7.00
C SER A 93 1.91 -3.04 7.17
N ASP A 94 2.17 -2.35 8.28
CA ASP A 94 1.60 -1.04 8.57
C ASP A 94 2.15 0.06 7.64
N TRP A 95 3.26 -0.23 6.95
CA TRP A 95 3.81 0.62 5.89
C TRP A 95 4.44 -0.18 4.77
N THR A 96 4.16 0.20 3.52
CA THR A 96 4.68 -0.49 2.34
C THR A 96 6.16 -0.21 2.17
N ASN A 97 6.95 -1.28 2.17
CA ASN A 97 8.33 -1.32 1.71
C ASN A 97 8.43 -2.41 0.64
N MET A 98 8.98 -2.07 -0.54
CA MET A 98 8.96 -2.98 -1.70
C MET A 98 9.76 -4.24 -1.43
N GLU A 99 10.93 -4.12 -0.78
CA GLU A 99 11.83 -5.22 -0.48
C GLU A 99 11.19 -6.21 0.51
N SER A 100 10.55 -5.72 1.58
CA SER A 100 9.82 -6.57 2.53
C SER A 100 8.65 -7.31 1.86
N VAL A 101 7.90 -6.64 0.98
CA VAL A 101 6.79 -7.27 0.24
C VAL A 101 7.31 -8.31 -0.74
N ALA A 102 8.39 -8.00 -1.47
CA ALA A 102 9.04 -8.94 -2.39
C ALA A 102 9.50 -10.21 -1.66
N ASN A 103 10.22 -10.05 -0.55
CA ASN A 103 10.69 -11.17 0.27
C ASN A 103 9.54 -12.04 0.78
N ALA A 104 8.44 -11.43 1.21
CA ALA A 104 7.25 -12.16 1.66
C ALA A 104 6.61 -12.96 0.50
N ILE A 105 6.46 -12.34 -0.68
CA ILE A 105 5.92 -13.03 -1.86
C ILE A 105 6.81 -14.21 -2.25
N ASP A 106 8.13 -14.01 -2.32
CA ASP A 106 9.08 -15.06 -2.68
C ASP A 106 9.04 -16.23 -1.69
N TYR A 107 9.01 -15.93 -0.39
CA TYR A 107 8.85 -16.94 0.65
C TYR A 107 7.55 -17.74 0.50
N PHE A 108 6.40 -17.09 0.30
CA PHE A 108 5.13 -17.80 0.21
C PHE A 108 4.96 -18.59 -1.10
N LEU A 109 5.58 -18.15 -2.19
CA LEU A 109 5.65 -18.92 -3.43
C LEU A 109 6.53 -20.17 -3.26
N ASP A 110 7.68 -20.06 -2.60
CA ASP A 110 8.52 -21.22 -2.23
C ASP A 110 7.76 -22.21 -1.35
N VAL A 111 7.12 -21.73 -0.27
CA VAL A 111 6.29 -22.56 0.61
C VAL A 111 5.18 -23.27 -0.17
N ALA A 112 4.56 -22.60 -1.16
CA ALA A 112 3.55 -23.22 -2.00
C ALA A 112 4.12 -24.36 -2.87
N GLU A 113 5.32 -24.20 -3.44
CA GLU A 113 6.01 -25.28 -4.17
C GLU A 113 6.39 -26.45 -3.26
N ARG A 114 6.97 -26.17 -2.08
CA ARG A 114 7.35 -27.19 -1.10
C ARG A 114 6.17 -28.03 -0.61
N ARG A 115 5.04 -27.39 -0.35
CA ARG A 115 3.79 -28.09 0.00
C ARG A 115 3.26 -28.95 -1.15
N ARG A 116 3.39 -28.50 -2.41
CA ARG A 116 3.09 -29.34 -3.59
C ARG A 116 4.03 -30.55 -3.68
N GLY A 117 5.29 -30.36 -3.28
CA GLY A 117 6.28 -31.42 -3.09
C GLY A 117 6.03 -32.35 -1.89
N LYS A 118 4.89 -32.22 -1.20
CA LYS A 118 4.47 -33.01 -0.02
C LYS A 118 5.37 -32.83 1.20
N GLU A 119 6.12 -31.74 1.28
CA GLU A 119 6.86 -31.38 2.50
C GLU A 119 5.88 -31.05 3.64
N LYS A 120 6.16 -31.58 4.85
CA LYS A 120 5.33 -31.36 6.04
C LYS A 120 5.71 -30.03 6.70
N LEU A 121 5.03 -28.96 6.31
CA LEU A 121 5.20 -27.62 6.89
C LEU A 121 4.05 -27.29 7.84
N ALA A 122 4.38 -26.76 9.02
CA ALA A 122 3.42 -26.25 9.99
C ALA A 122 3.50 -24.71 10.04
N PRO A 123 2.37 -23.98 9.95
CA PRO A 123 2.38 -22.52 10.00
C PRO A 123 2.60 -22.01 11.42
N PHE A 124 3.22 -20.83 11.54
CA PHE A 124 3.30 -20.04 12.76
C PHE A 124 3.17 -18.55 12.41
N ARG A 125 2.95 -17.69 13.41
CA ARG A 125 2.84 -16.23 13.23
C ARG A 125 4.04 -15.52 13.85
N VAL A 126 4.42 -14.42 13.23
CA VAL A 126 5.50 -13.55 13.68
C VAL A 126 5.03 -12.11 13.69
N GLU A 127 5.53 -11.34 14.66
CA GLU A 127 5.52 -9.89 14.65
C GLU A 127 6.98 -9.44 14.57
N ARG A 128 7.28 -8.51 13.66
CA ARG A 128 8.66 -8.08 13.37
C ARG A 128 8.70 -6.58 13.14
N LEU A 129 9.73 -5.95 13.69
CA LEU A 129 10.08 -4.57 13.38
C LEU A 129 11.06 -4.53 12.20
N ASP A 130 10.67 -3.86 11.12
CA ASP A 130 11.53 -3.61 9.96
C ASP A 130 11.93 -2.14 9.88
N TYR A 131 13.11 -1.90 9.32
CA TYR A 131 13.65 -0.56 9.10
C TYR A 131 13.71 -0.25 7.60
N ARG A 132 13.50 1.02 7.25
CA ARG A 132 13.57 1.51 5.87
C ARG A 132 14.34 2.83 5.82
N THR A 133 15.06 3.05 4.73
CA THR A 133 15.62 4.37 4.43
C THR A 133 14.47 5.33 4.12
N GLN A 134 14.49 6.49 4.75
CA GLN A 134 13.53 7.56 4.47
C GLN A 134 14.19 8.60 3.57
N ASN A 135 13.59 8.87 2.41
CA ASN A 135 13.95 10.03 1.61
C ASN A 135 13.06 11.20 2.05
N GLN A 136 13.59 12.00 2.99
CA GLN A 136 12.86 13.10 3.60
C GLN A 136 12.53 14.20 2.60
N GLU A 137 13.44 14.50 1.66
CA GLU A 137 13.20 15.48 0.60
C GLU A 137 12.02 15.07 -0.30
N ALA A 138 12.01 13.82 -0.75
CA ALA A 138 10.91 13.30 -1.57
C ALA A 138 9.59 13.22 -0.79
N PHE A 139 9.64 13.01 0.52
CA PHE A 139 8.46 13.05 1.38
C PHE A 139 7.87 14.47 1.46
N TYR A 140 8.68 15.49 1.76
CA TYR A 140 8.22 16.87 1.82
C TYR A 140 7.74 17.40 0.48
N LYS A 141 8.43 17.07 -0.63
CA LYS A 141 7.94 17.38 -2.00
C LYS A 141 6.55 16.79 -2.27
N GLY A 142 6.25 15.63 -1.69
CA GLY A 142 4.92 15.02 -1.75
C GLY A 142 3.87 15.81 -0.97
N LEU A 143 4.20 16.27 0.24
CA LEU A 143 3.31 17.12 1.04
C LEU A 143 3.05 18.47 0.38
N GLU A 144 4.10 19.12 -0.14
CA GLU A 144 4.00 20.42 -0.82
C GLU A 144 3.08 20.36 -2.05
N ARG A 145 3.04 19.22 -2.75
CA ARG A 145 2.09 19.00 -3.85
C ARG A 145 0.63 19.02 -3.40
N ASN A 146 0.35 18.80 -2.12
CA ASN A 146 -1.00 18.90 -1.55
C ASN A 146 -1.32 20.30 -1.00
N GLY A 147 -0.36 21.23 -1.05
CA GLY A 147 -0.49 22.60 -0.56
C GLY A 147 0.22 22.85 0.78
N PRO A 148 0.38 24.13 1.17
CA PRO A 148 1.17 24.52 2.33
C PRO A 148 0.62 23.99 3.65
N LYS A 149 -0.71 23.88 3.80
CA LYS A 149 -1.34 23.33 5.00
C LYS A 149 -0.83 21.93 5.33
N ALA A 150 -0.70 21.05 4.34
CA ALA A 150 -0.23 19.68 4.57
C ALA A 150 1.20 19.63 5.16
N VAL A 151 2.05 20.57 4.75
CA VAL A 151 3.42 20.72 5.27
C VAL A 151 3.40 21.28 6.69
N GLU A 152 2.63 22.33 6.93
CA GLU A 152 2.51 22.99 8.24
C GLU A 152 1.96 22.04 9.31
N GLU A 153 0.88 21.32 9.01
CA GLU A 153 0.29 20.35 9.93
C GLU A 153 1.25 19.20 10.25
N PHE A 154 1.98 18.69 9.25
CA PHE A 154 2.97 17.65 9.48
C PHE A 154 4.10 18.13 10.39
N ARG A 155 4.64 19.33 10.14
CA ARG A 155 5.68 19.93 10.99
C ARG A 155 5.18 20.16 12.42
N LYS A 156 3.94 20.62 12.60
CA LYS A 156 3.35 20.83 13.92
C LYS A 156 3.17 19.52 14.71
N ALA A 157 2.86 18.43 14.03
CA ALA A 157 2.60 17.14 14.67
C ALA A 157 3.87 16.36 15.05
N PHE A 158 4.96 16.53 14.29
CA PHE A 158 6.14 15.65 14.37
C PHE A 158 7.51 16.36 14.34
N GLY A 159 7.53 17.69 14.21
CA GLY A 159 8.74 18.52 14.29
C GLY A 159 8.94 19.11 15.68
#